data_AF-A0A193L2W6-F1
#
_entry.id   AF-A0A193L2W6-F1
#
_cell.length_a   1.000
_cell.length_b   1.000
_cell.length_c   1.000
_cell.angle_alpha   90.00
_cell.angle_beta   90.00
_cell.angle_gamma   90.00
#
_symmetry.space_group_name_H-M   'P 1'
#
loop_
_entity.id
_entity.type
_entity.pdbx_description
1 polymer ?
#
loop_
_entity_poly.entity_id
_entity_poly.type
_entity_poly.pdbx_seq_one_letter_code
_entity_poly.pdbx_strand_id
1 'polypeptide(L)'
;ADAIHPGYGFLSENADFIEAVETAGINFIGPSSSAVRLMGDKTAARRLMSESNVPIVPGTVKPITSVKSGLAEAERIGYPVLLKASAGGGGKGMRKIQSSAEFESSLQAAKSESLKAFGSDEVYIEKYIENPKHIEVQIIADKLGNYAHLFERDCSVQCRHQKVIEEAPSPA
;
A
#
# COMPACT_ATOMS: atom_id res chain seq x y z
N ALA A 1 24.62 18.15 12.14
CA ALA A 1 23.75 17.15 12.79
C ALA A 1 24.11 15.80 12.19
N ASP A 2 24.24 14.76 13.02
CA ASP A 2 24.79 13.47 12.59
C ASP A 2 23.72 12.51 12.05
N ALA A 3 22.46 12.80 12.35
CA ALA A 3 21.32 12.01 11.92
C ALA A 3 20.03 12.83 11.78
N ILE A 4 19.07 12.31 11.03
CA ILE A 4 17.70 12.83 10.88
C ILE A 4 16.71 11.71 11.19
N HIS A 5 15.79 11.96 12.13
CA HIS A 5 14.64 11.10 12.38
C HIS A 5 13.38 11.77 11.84
N PRO A 6 12.64 11.16 10.88
CA PRO A 6 11.51 11.83 10.24
C PRO A 6 10.18 11.73 11.01
N GLY A 7 10.12 11.01 12.13
CA GLY A 7 8.85 10.60 12.73
C GLY A 7 8.00 9.78 11.74
N TYR A 8 6.73 10.15 11.59
CA TYR A 8 5.78 9.57 10.64
C TYR A 8 5.09 10.67 9.82
N GLY A 9 4.63 10.33 8.62
CA GLY A 9 4.04 11.29 7.68
C GLY A 9 5.09 12.23 7.09
N PHE A 10 4.64 13.28 6.40
CA PHE A 10 5.50 14.25 5.72
C PHE A 10 6.54 13.58 4.80
N LEU A 11 7.82 13.56 5.21
CA LEU A 11 8.95 13.03 4.44
C LEU A 11 9.41 11.64 4.91
N SER A 12 8.72 11.01 5.87
CA SER A 12 9.13 9.73 6.45
C SER A 12 9.21 8.58 5.45
N GLU A 13 8.43 8.65 4.37
CA GLU A 13 8.37 7.63 3.30
C GLU A 13 8.74 8.24 1.93
N ASN A 14 9.41 9.39 1.91
CA ASN A 14 9.83 10.03 0.66
C ASN A 14 11.22 9.52 0.27
N ALA A 15 11.28 8.59 -0.70
CA ALA A 15 12.53 7.95 -1.12
C ALA A 15 13.58 8.95 -1.63
N ASP A 16 13.18 10.01 -2.34
CA ASP A 16 14.09 11.01 -2.90
C ASP A 16 14.73 11.87 -1.79
N PHE A 17 13.96 12.22 -0.74
CA PHE A 17 14.48 12.89 0.44
C PHE A 17 15.50 12.01 1.18
N ILE A 18 15.19 10.73 1.38
CA ILE A 18 16.08 9.78 2.06
C ILE A 18 17.39 9.64 1.28
N GLU A 19 17.30 9.50 -0.04
CA GLU A 19 18.46 9.43 -0.93
C GLU A 19 19.33 10.70 -0.85
N ALA A 20 18.70 11.88 -0.77
CA ALA A 20 19.43 13.14 -0.57
C ALA A 20 20.13 13.21 0.80
N VAL A 21 19.49 12.72 1.86
CA VAL A 21 20.09 12.62 3.22
C VAL A 21 21.28 11.66 3.22
N GLU A 22 21.13 10.48 2.62
CA GLU A 22 22.18 9.47 2.46
C GLU A 22 23.36 10.04 1.65
N THR A 23 23.09 10.72 0.53
CA THR A 23 24.11 11.33 -0.35
C THR A 23 24.86 12.47 0.34
N ALA A 24 24.20 13.21 1.22
CA ALA A 24 24.82 14.25 2.04
C ALA A 24 25.71 13.70 3.17
N GLY A 25 25.79 12.37 3.35
CA GLY A 25 26.56 11.73 4.42
C GLY A 25 25.92 11.86 5.80
N ILE A 26 24.62 12.16 5.87
CA ILE A 26 23.86 12.25 7.12
C ILE A 26 23.15 10.91 7.34
N ASN A 27 23.12 10.41 8.59
CA ASN A 27 22.40 9.18 8.87
C ASN A 27 20.88 9.40 8.85
N PHE A 28 20.18 8.77 7.93
CA PHE A 28 18.73 8.66 8.02
C PHE A 28 18.34 7.58 9.03
N ILE A 29 17.47 7.92 10.00
CA ILE A 29 16.94 6.97 10.97
C ILE A 29 15.68 6.33 10.37
N GLY A 30 15.90 5.24 9.63
CA GLY A 30 14.87 4.48 8.94
C GLY A 30 15.45 3.47 7.94
N PRO A 31 14.59 2.81 7.15
CA PRO A 31 15.02 1.97 6.03
C PRO A 31 15.72 2.79 4.93
N SER A 32 16.48 2.10 4.06
CA SER A 32 17.17 2.73 2.95
C SER A 32 16.20 3.37 1.94
N SER A 33 16.67 4.37 1.21
CA SER A 33 15.93 4.98 0.09
C SER A 33 15.40 3.94 -0.91
N SER A 34 16.20 2.93 -1.24
CA SER A 34 15.83 1.82 -2.13
C SER A 34 14.69 0.96 -1.58
N ALA A 35 14.71 0.64 -0.28
CA ALA A 35 13.66 -0.15 0.36
C ALA A 35 12.35 0.64 0.42
N VAL A 36 12.42 1.94 0.74
CA VAL A 36 11.26 2.84 0.77
C VAL A 36 10.65 2.98 -0.63
N ARG A 37 11.48 3.12 -1.67
CA ARG A 37 11.02 3.21 -3.05
C ARG A 37 10.28 1.95 -3.49
N LEU A 38 10.82 0.77 -3.15
CA LEU A 38 10.22 -0.52 -3.48
C LEU A 38 8.87 -0.73 -2.77
N MET A 39 8.80 -0.37 -1.48
CA MET A 39 7.60 -0.59 -0.67
C MET A 39 6.53 0.50 -0.86
N GLY A 40 6.92 1.69 -1.35
CA GLY A 40 6.02 2.80 -1.65
C GLY A 40 5.14 2.56 -2.89
N ASP A 41 5.59 1.73 -3.84
CA ASP A 41 4.75 1.25 -4.95
C ASP A 41 3.99 -0.01 -4.53
N LYS A 42 2.67 0.11 -4.37
CA LYS A 42 1.82 -1.00 -3.94
C LYS A 42 1.85 -2.21 -4.88
N THR A 43 2.03 -2.01 -6.18
CA THR A 43 2.08 -3.12 -7.13
C THR A 43 3.43 -3.83 -7.08
N ALA A 44 4.52 -3.08 -6.91
CA ALA A 44 5.85 -3.63 -6.69
C ALA A 44 5.93 -4.38 -5.36
N ALA A 45 5.39 -3.81 -4.28
CA ALA A 45 5.29 -4.46 -2.97
C ALA A 45 4.47 -5.76 -3.04
N ARG A 46 3.30 -5.75 -3.70
CA ARG A 46 2.49 -6.96 -3.88
C ARG A 46 3.21 -8.05 -4.68
N ARG A 47 3.98 -7.67 -5.69
CA ARG A 47 4.82 -8.59 -6.46
C ARG A 47 5.90 -9.21 -5.58
N LEU A 48 6.63 -8.39 -4.82
CA LEU A 48 7.66 -8.86 -3.89
C LEU A 48 7.09 -9.84 -2.86
N MET A 49 5.93 -9.53 -2.29
CA MET A 49 5.25 -10.41 -1.33
C MET A 49 4.86 -11.75 -1.98
N SER A 50 4.30 -11.71 -3.19
CA SER A 50 3.96 -12.92 -3.95
C SER A 50 5.19 -13.77 -4.27
N GLU A 51 6.29 -13.15 -4.71
CA GLU A 51 7.56 -13.83 -5.00
C GLU A 51 8.20 -14.43 -3.74
N SER A 52 7.91 -13.83 -2.58
CA SER A 52 8.34 -14.29 -1.26
C SER A 52 7.38 -15.32 -0.63
N ASN A 53 6.39 -15.83 -1.38
CA ASN A 53 5.36 -16.76 -0.91
C ASN A 53 4.51 -16.23 0.26
N VAL A 54 4.41 -14.91 0.43
CA VAL A 54 3.50 -14.28 1.39
C VAL A 54 2.10 -14.23 0.74
N PRO A 55 1.05 -14.76 1.40
CA PRO A 55 -0.31 -14.69 0.86
C PRO A 55 -0.75 -13.24 0.65
N ILE A 56 -1.22 -12.94 -0.56
CA ILE A 56 -1.78 -11.63 -0.90
C ILE A 56 -3.26 -11.76 -1.24
N VAL A 57 -4.02 -10.69 -0.99
CA VAL A 57 -5.42 -10.60 -1.44
C VAL A 57 -5.47 -10.85 -2.95
N PRO A 58 -6.39 -11.70 -3.46
CA PRO A 58 -6.53 -11.93 -4.90
C PRO A 58 -6.68 -10.62 -5.66
N GLY A 59 -5.90 -10.42 -6.71
CA GLY A 59 -5.79 -9.14 -7.37
C GLY A 59 -4.63 -9.06 -8.34
N THR A 60 -4.50 -7.94 -9.02
CA THR A 60 -3.37 -7.70 -9.91
C THR A 60 -2.10 -7.37 -9.13
N VAL A 61 -0.96 -7.78 -9.69
CA VAL A 61 0.42 -7.41 -9.25
C VAL A 61 1.10 -6.43 -10.22
N LYS A 62 0.32 -5.96 -11.20
CA LYS A 62 0.68 -4.96 -12.19
C LYS A 62 -0.49 -3.99 -12.35
N PRO A 63 -0.24 -2.73 -12.73
CA PRO A 63 -1.30 -1.79 -13.06
C PRO A 63 -2.20 -2.28 -14.21
N ILE A 64 -3.45 -1.85 -14.21
CA ILE A 64 -4.42 -2.12 -15.27
C ILE A 64 -4.08 -1.27 -16.49
N THR A 65 -3.80 -1.95 -17.61
CA THR A 65 -3.42 -1.30 -18.87
C THR A 65 -4.63 -0.90 -19.74
N SER A 66 -5.79 -1.52 -19.53
CA SER A 66 -6.99 -1.25 -20.34
C SER A 66 -8.28 -1.60 -19.58
N VAL A 67 -9.41 -1.02 -19.99
CA VAL A 67 -10.74 -1.37 -19.44
C VAL A 67 -11.02 -2.87 -19.64
N LYS A 68 -10.69 -3.42 -20.81
CA LYS A 68 -10.90 -4.84 -21.14
C LYS A 68 -10.11 -5.77 -20.21
N SER A 69 -8.83 -5.50 -19.98
CA SER A 69 -8.02 -6.31 -19.06
C SER A 69 -8.49 -6.18 -17.62
N GLY A 70 -8.93 -5.00 -17.21
CA GLY A 70 -9.52 -4.78 -15.89
C GLY A 70 -10.83 -5.54 -15.66
N LEU A 71 -11.74 -5.54 -16.65
CA LEU A 71 -13.01 -6.27 -16.60
C LEU A 71 -12.78 -7.78 -16.47
N ALA A 72 -11.92 -8.35 -17.32
CA ALA A 72 -11.62 -9.78 -17.30
C ALA A 72 -11.05 -10.21 -15.94
N GLU A 73 -10.19 -9.37 -15.34
CA GLU A 73 -9.63 -9.65 -14.02
C GLU A 73 -10.67 -9.51 -12.91
N ALA A 74 -11.55 -8.50 -12.98
CA ALA A 74 -12.64 -8.34 -12.01
C ALA A 74 -13.63 -9.51 -12.05
N GLU A 75 -13.90 -10.06 -13.24
CA GLU A 75 -14.68 -11.29 -13.41
C GLU A 75 -13.97 -12.52 -12.83
N ARG A 76 -12.66 -12.67 -13.09
CA ARG A 76 -11.83 -13.76 -12.55
C ARG A 76 -11.77 -13.75 -11.02
N ILE A 77 -11.66 -12.57 -10.41
CA ILE A 77 -11.64 -12.38 -8.95
C ILE A 77 -13.05 -12.55 -8.35
N GLY A 78 -14.08 -12.16 -9.10
CA GLY A 78 -15.47 -12.08 -8.67
C GLY A 78 -15.78 -10.79 -7.91
N TYR A 79 -16.93 -10.20 -8.17
CA TYR A 79 -17.40 -8.98 -7.49
C TYR A 79 -17.85 -9.27 -6.03
N PRO A 80 -17.84 -8.27 -5.13
CA PRO A 80 -17.28 -6.92 -5.34
C PRO A 80 -15.75 -6.93 -5.41
N VAL A 81 -15.20 -5.97 -6.14
CA VAL A 81 -13.75 -5.70 -6.25
C VAL A 81 -13.43 -4.28 -5.80
N LEU A 82 -12.16 -4.00 -5.52
CA LEU A 82 -11.67 -2.70 -5.08
C LEU A 82 -10.60 -2.21 -6.06
N LEU A 83 -10.83 -1.05 -6.67
CA LEU A 83 -9.77 -0.32 -7.38
C LEU A 83 -8.96 0.49 -6.39
N LYS A 84 -7.64 0.50 -6.55
CA LYS A 84 -6.70 1.25 -5.70
C LYS A 84 -5.63 1.90 -6.55
N ALA A 85 -5.31 3.16 -6.27
CA ALA A 85 -4.14 3.84 -6.83
C ALA A 85 -2.84 3.18 -6.36
N SER A 86 -1.90 2.93 -7.28
CA SER A 86 -0.61 2.29 -6.98
C SER A 86 0.25 3.15 -6.03
N ALA A 87 0.29 4.45 -6.26
CA ALA A 87 1.05 5.44 -5.47
C ALA A 87 0.23 6.11 -4.35
N GLY A 88 -1.02 5.68 -4.13
CA GLY A 88 -1.94 6.37 -3.22
C GLY A 88 -1.76 6.00 -1.74
N GLY A 89 -2.05 6.92 -0.83
CA GLY A 89 -2.02 6.72 0.63
C GLY A 89 -3.22 7.34 1.37
N GLY A 90 -3.41 6.97 2.64
CA GLY A 90 -4.39 7.62 3.52
C GLY A 90 -5.87 7.48 3.12
N GLY A 91 -6.23 6.39 2.43
CA GLY A 91 -7.62 6.09 2.05
C GLY A 91 -8.12 6.76 0.77
N LYS A 92 -7.29 7.56 0.10
CA LYS A 92 -7.63 8.23 -1.17
C LYS A 92 -7.36 7.33 -2.38
N GLY A 93 -8.12 7.52 -3.47
CA GLY A 93 -7.96 6.72 -4.69
C GLY A 93 -8.39 5.26 -4.54
N MET A 94 -9.35 4.96 -3.66
CA MET A 94 -9.95 3.62 -3.51
C MET A 94 -11.44 3.63 -3.90
N ARG A 95 -11.90 2.67 -4.70
CA ARG A 95 -13.30 2.58 -5.14
C ARG A 95 -13.79 1.14 -5.14
N LYS A 96 -14.85 0.86 -4.37
CA LYS A 96 -15.57 -0.43 -4.40
C LYS A 96 -16.41 -0.47 -5.67
N ILE A 97 -16.30 -1.55 -6.43
CA ILE A 97 -17.08 -1.81 -7.64
C ILE A 97 -17.93 -3.05 -7.38
N GLN A 98 -19.25 -2.92 -7.59
CA GLN A 98 -20.20 -4.01 -7.33
C GLN A 98 -20.51 -4.84 -8.58
N SER A 99 -20.35 -4.27 -9.77
CA SER A 99 -20.69 -4.93 -11.02
C SER A 99 -19.82 -4.44 -12.19
N SER A 100 -19.80 -5.20 -13.29
CA SER A 100 -19.08 -4.83 -14.52
C SER A 100 -19.56 -3.52 -15.14
N ALA A 101 -20.84 -3.17 -14.96
CA ALA A 101 -21.43 -1.93 -15.48
C ALA A 101 -20.83 -0.67 -14.86
N GLU A 102 -20.34 -0.76 -13.61
CA GLU A 102 -19.69 0.35 -12.90
C GLU A 102 -18.19 0.48 -13.20
N PHE A 103 -17.60 -0.53 -13.85
CA PHE A 103 -16.15 -0.69 -13.86
C PHE A 103 -15.43 0.42 -14.64
N GLU A 104 -15.87 0.70 -15.87
CA GLU A 104 -15.20 1.65 -16.75
C GLU A 104 -15.22 3.07 -16.17
N SER A 105 -16.39 3.53 -15.73
CA SER A 105 -16.54 4.86 -15.11
C SER A 105 -15.73 4.97 -13.82
N SER A 106 -15.72 3.91 -12.99
CA SER A 106 -14.92 3.86 -11.76
C SER A 106 -13.42 3.87 -12.03
N LEU A 107 -12.95 3.17 -13.07
CA LEU A 107 -11.54 3.15 -13.47
C LEU A 107 -11.09 4.55 -13.92
N GLN A 108 -11.85 5.20 -14.80
CA GLN A 108 -11.51 6.56 -15.27
C GLN A 108 -11.47 7.57 -14.12
N ALA A 109 -12.42 7.49 -13.20
CA ALA A 109 -12.45 8.33 -12.01
C ALA A 109 -11.25 8.06 -11.08
N ALA A 110 -10.90 6.79 -10.84
CA ALA A 110 -9.74 6.41 -10.03
C ALA A 110 -8.43 6.90 -10.64
N LYS A 111 -8.23 6.73 -11.95
CA LYS A 111 -7.06 7.23 -12.68
C LYS A 111 -6.93 8.76 -12.58
N SER A 112 -8.02 9.47 -12.83
CA SER A 112 -8.06 10.93 -12.78
C SER A 112 -7.76 11.48 -11.39
N GLU A 113 -8.30 10.86 -10.34
CA GLU A 113 -8.03 11.23 -8.95
C GLU A 113 -6.57 10.94 -8.58
N SER A 114 -6.08 9.75 -8.95
CA SER A 114 -4.70 9.35 -8.67
C SER A 114 -3.69 10.28 -9.33
N LEU A 115 -3.91 10.64 -10.60
CA LEU A 115 -3.03 11.55 -11.32
C LEU A 115 -2.97 12.94 -10.65
N LYS A 116 -4.12 13.46 -10.20
CA LYS A 116 -4.20 14.76 -9.51
C LYS A 116 -3.58 14.73 -8.11
N ALA A 117 -3.72 13.63 -7.38
CA ALA A 117 -3.28 13.54 -5.99
C ALA A 117 -1.83 13.07 -5.83
N PHE A 118 -1.35 12.21 -6.73
CA PHE A 118 -0.08 11.48 -6.59
C PHE A 118 0.81 11.55 -7.84
N GLY A 119 0.38 12.22 -8.91
CA GLY A 119 1.18 12.36 -10.14
C GLY A 119 1.29 11.08 -10.97
N SER A 120 0.51 10.04 -10.65
CA SER A 120 0.49 8.75 -11.36
C SER A 120 -0.95 8.32 -11.61
N ASP A 121 -1.27 7.86 -12.83
CA ASP A 121 -2.59 7.32 -13.19
C ASP A 121 -2.68 5.79 -13.00
N GLU A 122 -1.66 5.17 -12.41
CA GLU A 122 -1.62 3.73 -12.22
C GLU A 122 -2.62 3.26 -11.15
N VAL A 123 -3.45 2.30 -11.54
CA VAL A 123 -4.50 1.71 -10.71
C VAL A 123 -4.43 0.19 -10.84
N TYR A 124 -4.71 -0.50 -9.75
CA TYR A 124 -4.72 -1.95 -9.67
C TYR A 124 -6.00 -2.48 -8.99
N ILE A 125 -6.30 -3.77 -9.14
CA ILE A 125 -7.52 -4.41 -8.63
C ILE A 125 -7.17 -5.35 -7.47
N GLU A 126 -7.95 -5.31 -6.40
CA GLU A 126 -7.98 -6.34 -5.36
C GLU A 126 -9.41 -6.85 -5.15
N LYS A 127 -9.56 -8.07 -4.63
CA LYS A 127 -10.82 -8.53 -4.08
C LYS A 127 -11.22 -7.61 -2.93
N TYR A 128 -12.48 -7.15 -2.93
CA TYR A 128 -13.02 -6.47 -1.77
C TYR A 128 -13.38 -7.50 -0.70
N ILE A 129 -12.74 -7.43 0.46
CA ILE A 129 -13.05 -8.28 1.62
C ILE A 129 -14.12 -7.55 2.43
N GLU A 130 -15.24 -8.22 2.70
CA GLU A 130 -16.32 -7.66 3.50
C GLU A 130 -16.04 -7.88 4.98
N ASN A 131 -16.24 -6.83 5.78
CA ASN A 131 -16.01 -6.82 7.23
C ASN A 131 -14.64 -7.42 7.65
N PRO A 132 -13.51 -6.95 7.06
CA PRO A 132 -12.20 -7.48 7.40
C PRO A 132 -11.78 -7.00 8.79
N LYS A 133 -10.96 -7.80 9.47
CA LYS A 133 -10.06 -7.29 10.50
C LYS A 133 -8.82 -6.69 9.85
N HIS A 134 -8.28 -5.62 10.42
CA HIS A 134 -7.00 -5.04 10.01
C HIS A 134 -5.94 -5.42 11.03
N ILE A 135 -5.17 -6.47 10.72
CA ILE A 135 -4.05 -6.93 11.54
C ILE A 135 -2.73 -6.49 10.90
N GLU A 136 -1.84 -5.92 11.69
CA GLU A 136 -0.50 -5.52 11.25
C GLU A 136 0.59 -6.02 12.17
N VAL A 137 1.77 -6.33 11.63
CA VAL A 137 2.89 -6.90 12.37
C VAL A 137 4.01 -5.88 12.44
N GLN A 138 4.51 -5.60 13.64
CA GLN A 138 5.65 -4.72 13.83
C GLN A 138 6.95 -5.48 13.53
N ILE A 139 7.81 -4.88 12.71
CA ILE A 139 9.15 -5.42 12.41
C ILE A 139 10.22 -4.49 12.97
N ILE A 140 11.32 -5.07 13.44
CA ILE A 140 12.58 -4.38 13.74
C ILE A 140 13.73 -5.15 13.08
N ALA A 141 14.69 -4.43 12.51
CA ALA A 141 15.86 -5.00 11.88
C ALA A 141 17.09 -4.13 12.10
N ASP A 142 18.27 -4.75 12.12
CA ASP A 142 19.55 -4.06 12.15
C ASP A 142 20.29 -4.14 10.80
N LYS A 143 21.44 -3.46 10.71
CA LYS A 143 22.31 -3.49 9.52
C LYS A 143 23.19 -4.75 9.43
N LEU A 144 23.13 -5.64 10.44
CA LEU A 144 23.92 -6.88 10.52
C LEU A 144 23.11 -8.10 10.03
N GLY A 145 21.87 -7.88 9.60
CA GLY A 145 20.99 -8.93 9.08
C GLY A 145 20.11 -9.59 10.14
N ASN A 146 20.11 -9.09 11.38
CA ASN A 146 19.18 -9.55 12.40
C ASN A 146 17.82 -8.86 12.19
N TYR A 147 16.75 -9.62 12.34
CA TYR A 147 15.38 -9.10 12.31
C TYR A 147 14.49 -9.88 13.28
N ALA A 148 13.50 -9.19 13.82
CA ALA A 148 12.48 -9.76 14.67
C ALA A 148 11.13 -9.10 14.39
N HIS A 149 10.06 -9.84 14.65
CA HIS A 149 8.74 -9.24 14.78
C HIS A 149 8.49 -8.91 16.26
N LEU A 150 7.78 -7.82 16.53
CA LEU A 150 7.31 -7.43 17.86
C LEU A 150 5.80 -7.67 17.96
N PHE A 151 5.40 -8.89 17.59
CA PHE A 151 4.01 -9.33 17.51
C PHE A 151 3.15 -8.43 16.59
N GLU A 152 1.83 -8.61 16.68
CA GLU A 152 0.82 -7.94 15.89
C GLU A 152 0.00 -6.93 16.70
N ARG A 153 -0.74 -6.10 15.96
CA ARG A 153 -1.76 -5.19 16.49
C ARG A 153 -3.07 -5.39 15.74
N ASP A 154 -4.18 -5.33 16.47
CA ASP A 154 -5.52 -5.21 15.88
C ASP A 154 -5.85 -3.72 15.73
N CYS A 155 -5.99 -3.26 14.48
CA CYS A 155 -6.34 -1.90 14.12
C CYS A 155 -7.70 -1.85 13.39
N SER A 156 -8.59 -2.79 13.68
CA SER A 156 -9.87 -2.94 12.97
C SER A 156 -10.87 -1.83 13.30
N VAL A 157 -10.73 -1.15 14.45
CA VAL A 157 -11.60 -0.04 14.83
C VAL A 157 -11.20 1.21 14.05
N GLN A 158 -11.95 1.45 12.97
CA GLN A 158 -11.68 2.53 12.02
C GLN A 158 -12.91 3.40 11.77
N CYS A 159 -12.68 4.69 11.54
CA CYS A 159 -13.68 5.60 11.00
C CYS A 159 -13.21 6.09 9.63
N ARG A 160 -13.99 5.84 8.57
CA ARG A 160 -13.66 6.23 7.18
C ARG A 160 -12.25 5.77 6.73
N HIS A 161 -11.89 4.52 7.02
CA HIS A 161 -10.58 3.91 6.71
C HIS A 161 -9.38 4.53 7.43
N GLN A 162 -9.61 5.26 8.52
CA GLN A 162 -8.56 5.76 9.41
C GLN A 162 -8.68 5.05 10.76
N LYS A 163 -7.54 4.63 11.33
CA LYS A 163 -7.48 3.97 12.63
C LYS A 163 -7.90 4.93 13.75
N VAL A 164 -8.64 4.40 14.73
CA VAL A 164 -9.18 5.16 15.86
C VAL A 164 -8.79 4.52 17.19
N ILE A 165 -8.86 3.19 17.28
CA ILE A 165 -8.40 2.42 18.42
C ILE A 165 -7.51 1.29 17.90
N GLU A 166 -6.35 1.12 18.53
CA GLU A 166 -5.41 0.04 18.26
C GLU A 166 -5.12 -0.75 19.54
N GLU A 167 -5.12 -2.08 19.45
CA GLU A 167 -4.86 -3.00 20.56
C GLU A 167 -3.69 -3.94 20.25
N ALA A 168 -2.95 -4.36 21.27
CA ALA A 168 -1.78 -5.25 21.14
C ALA A 168 -1.66 -6.20 22.36
N PRO A 169 -1.51 -7.53 22.16
CA PRO A 169 -1.67 -8.27 20.90
C PRO A 169 -3.12 -8.23 20.40
N SER A 170 -3.43 -8.87 19.26
CA SER A 170 -4.81 -8.98 18.79
C SER A 170 -5.65 -9.74 19.83
N PRO A 171 -6.77 -9.19 20.33
CA PRO A 171 -7.56 -9.81 21.40
C PRO A 171 -8.37 -11.04 20.93
N ALA A 172 -8.49 -11.23 19.62
CA ALA A 172 -9.16 -12.37 18.98
C ALA A 172 -8.48 -12.75 17.67
#